data_AF-A0A832S121-F1
#
_entry.id   AF-A0A832S121-F1
#
_cell.length_a   1.000
_cell.length_b   1.000
_cell.length_c   1.000
_cell.angle_alpha   90.00
_cell.angle_beta   90.00
_cell.angle_gamma   90.00
#
_symmetry.space_group_name_H-M   'P 1'
#
loop_
_entity.id
_entity.type
_entity.pdbx_description
1 polymer ?
#
loop_
_entity_poly.entity_id
_entity_poly.type
_entity_poly.pdbx_seq_one_letter_code
_entity_poly.pdbx_strand_id
1 'polypeptide(L)'
;CYWDFGDGDNSIEQSPKHKFIKSGEYNVTLTVINKAGKSTVNTTVYGPPVANFHADITSGETPLKVNFTSNSTGNPTQYFWIFETQEGKDWHSFHPVNAKHTFKEPGVYTITLVVINDAGHNFSTKPNYITVYSNETDNDNKIIF
;
A
#
# COMPACT_ATOMS: atom_id res chain seq x y z
N CYS A 1 -17.51 18.16 -28.20
CA CYS A 1 -16.39 18.14 -27.22
C CYS A 1 -15.45 17.03 -27.63
N TYR A 2 -14.22 17.09 -27.15
CA TYR A 2 -13.21 16.06 -27.35
C TYR A 2 -12.54 15.79 -26.01
N TRP A 3 -12.56 14.54 -25.59
CA TRP A 3 -11.91 14.03 -24.40
C TRP A 3 -10.67 13.26 -24.81
N ASP A 4 -9.56 13.56 -24.16
CA ASP A 4 -8.34 12.75 -24.18
C ASP A 4 -8.12 12.24 -22.75
N PHE A 5 -8.12 10.92 -22.57
CA PHE A 5 -7.99 10.34 -21.24
C PHE A 5 -6.53 10.20 -20.78
N GLY A 6 -5.56 10.49 -21.65
CA GLY A 6 -4.13 10.43 -21.32
C GLY A 6 -3.55 9.01 -21.24
N ASP A 7 -4.34 7.99 -21.54
CA ASP A 7 -3.92 6.58 -21.61
C ASP A 7 -3.87 6.01 -23.03
N GLY A 8 -4.10 6.87 -24.03
CA GLY A 8 -4.17 6.52 -25.45
C GLY A 8 -5.61 6.51 -26.00
N ASP A 9 -6.62 6.46 -25.13
CA ASP A 9 -8.02 6.49 -25.52
C ASP A 9 -8.59 7.92 -25.52
N ASN A 10 -9.64 8.12 -26.32
CA ASN A 10 -10.32 9.40 -26.48
C ASN A 10 -11.82 9.23 -26.73
N SER A 11 -12.59 10.32 -26.60
CA SER A 11 -14.03 10.31 -26.88
C SER A 11 -14.53 11.65 -27.40
N ILE A 12 -15.59 11.62 -28.21
CA ILE A 12 -16.34 12.80 -28.67
C ILE A 12 -17.70 12.97 -27.99
N GLU A 13 -18.05 12.06 -27.08
CA GLU A 13 -19.30 12.15 -26.31
C GLU A 13 -19.28 13.33 -25.34
N GLN A 14 -20.46 13.86 -25.03
CA GLN A 14 -20.59 14.95 -24.05
C GLN A 14 -20.19 14.53 -22.65
N SER A 15 -20.59 13.32 -22.25
CA SER A 15 -20.40 12.76 -20.92
C SER A 15 -19.95 11.29 -21.01
N PRO A 16 -18.73 11.02 -21.50
CA PRO A 16 -18.24 9.66 -21.63
C PRO A 16 -18.01 9.02 -20.26
N LYS A 17 -18.04 7.69 -20.22
CA LYS A 17 -17.51 6.90 -19.11
C LYS A 17 -16.23 6.23 -19.56
N HIS A 18 -15.18 6.32 -18.74
CA HIS A 18 -13.89 5.70 -19.02
C HIS A 18 -13.35 5.00 -17.77
N LYS A 19 -12.62 3.90 -17.94
CA LYS A 19 -12.04 3.12 -16.84
C LYS A 19 -10.55 2.93 -17.04
N PHE A 20 -9.76 3.48 -16.12
CA PHE A 20 -8.31 3.27 -16.06
C PHE A 20 -8.01 1.92 -15.42
N ILE A 21 -7.57 0.94 -16.22
CA ILE A 21 -7.30 -0.43 -15.75
C ILE A 21 -5.87 -0.57 -15.21
N LYS A 22 -4.92 0.09 -15.86
CA LYS A 22 -3.50 0.04 -15.47
C LYS A 22 -3.24 1.06 -14.38
N SER A 23 -2.30 0.74 -13.48
CA SER A 23 -1.77 1.71 -12.54
C SER A 23 -1.07 2.83 -13.31
N GLY A 24 -1.29 4.07 -12.90
CA GLY A 24 -0.69 5.22 -13.56
C GLY A 24 -1.32 6.52 -13.10
N GLU A 25 -0.66 7.61 -13.42
CA GLU A 25 -1.21 8.95 -13.35
C GLU A 25 -1.59 9.39 -14.76
N TYR A 26 -2.83 9.83 -14.93
CA TYR A 26 -3.42 10.18 -16.22
C TYR A 26 -3.87 11.63 -16.22
N ASN A 27 -3.36 12.41 -17.17
CA ASN A 27 -3.80 13.78 -17.37
C ASN A 27 -4.99 13.80 -18.35
N VAL A 28 -6.20 13.87 -17.81
CA VAL A 28 -7.44 13.88 -18.58
C VAL A 28 -7.73 15.29 -19.05
N THR A 29 -7.93 15.44 -20.36
CA THR A 29 -8.14 16.73 -21.03
C THR A 29 -9.51 16.76 -21.71
N LEU A 30 -10.33 17.77 -21.40
CA LEU A 30 -11.54 18.11 -22.16
C LEU A 30 -11.28 19.35 -23.01
N THR A 31 -11.49 19.23 -24.31
CA THR A 31 -11.48 20.32 -25.28
C THR A 31 -12.89 20.58 -25.82
N VAL A 32 -13.33 21.84 -25.76
CA VAL A 32 -14.59 22.31 -26.36
C VAL A 32 -14.25 23.33 -27.44
N ILE A 33 -14.86 23.17 -28.62
CA ILE A 33 -14.66 24.05 -29.77
C ILE A 33 -16.03 24.54 -30.24
N ASN A 34 -16.14 25.85 -30.46
CA ASN A 34 -17.30 26.47 -31.10
C ASN A 34 -16.83 27.51 -32.12
N LYS A 35 -17.76 28.22 -32.77
CA LYS A 35 -17.45 29.26 -33.77
C LYS A 35 -16.60 30.42 -33.20
N ALA A 36 -16.64 30.66 -31.90
CA ALA A 36 -15.90 31.72 -31.23
C ALA A 36 -14.48 31.29 -30.82
N GLY A 37 -14.18 29.99 -30.76
CA GLY A 37 -12.84 29.50 -30.46
C GLY A 37 -12.81 28.15 -29.75
N LYS A 38 -11.66 27.87 -29.11
CA LYS A 38 -11.36 26.63 -28.38
C LYS A 38 -11.10 26.95 -26.91
N SER A 39 -11.64 26.12 -26.02
CA SER A 39 -11.32 26.10 -24.59
C SER A 39 -10.93 24.69 -24.15
N THR A 40 -10.03 24.59 -23.17
CA THR A 40 -9.51 23.33 -22.66
C THR A 40 -9.46 23.35 -21.13
N VAL A 41 -9.84 22.24 -20.51
CA VAL A 41 -9.69 21.99 -19.06
C VAL A 41 -9.00 20.65 -18.84
N ASN A 42 -8.14 20.58 -17.83
CA ASN A 42 -7.36 19.39 -17.49
C ASN A 42 -7.64 18.98 -16.05
N THR A 43 -7.58 17.68 -15.78
CA THR A 43 -7.57 17.13 -14.42
C THR A 43 -6.68 15.89 -14.36
N THR A 44 -6.07 15.65 -13.22
CA THR A 44 -5.31 14.42 -12.96
C THR A 44 -6.23 13.35 -12.39
N VAL A 45 -6.12 12.13 -12.89
CA VAL A 45 -6.80 10.92 -12.39
C VAL A 45 -5.76 9.82 -12.18
N TYR A 46 -6.00 8.93 -11.22
CA TYR A 46 -5.13 7.79 -10.95
C TYR A 46 -5.82 6.48 -11.33
N GLY A 47 -5.06 5.57 -11.92
CA GLY A 47 -5.45 4.16 -12.01
C GLY A 47 -5.35 3.45 -10.64
N PRO A 48 -5.57 2.13 -10.59
CA PRO A 48 -5.41 1.36 -9.36
C PRO A 48 -4.03 1.58 -8.74
N PRO A 49 -3.91 1.58 -7.40
CA PRO A 49 -2.65 1.83 -6.73
C PRO A 49 -1.69 0.64 -6.93
N VAL A 50 -0.41 0.83 -6.61
CA VAL A 50 0.58 -0.25 -6.53
C VAL A 50 1.13 -0.29 -5.12
N ALA A 51 0.88 -1.39 -4.41
CA ALA A 51 1.31 -1.57 -3.03
C ALA A 51 2.81 -1.86 -2.97
N ASN A 52 3.51 -1.21 -2.06
CA ASN A 52 4.89 -1.56 -1.71
C ASN A 52 5.24 -1.00 -0.32
N PHE A 53 6.19 -1.63 0.36
CA PHE A 53 6.64 -1.16 1.67
C PHE A 53 8.03 -1.68 2.04
N HIS A 54 8.59 -1.16 3.13
CA HIS A 54 9.76 -1.70 3.80
C HIS A 54 9.64 -1.59 5.33
N ALA A 55 10.46 -2.35 6.04
CA ALA A 55 10.67 -2.24 7.49
C ALA A 55 12.05 -1.63 7.76
N ASP A 56 12.21 -0.96 8.91
CA ASP A 56 13.49 -0.45 9.38
C ASP A 56 14.45 -1.55 9.86
N ILE A 57 13.90 -2.58 10.51
CA ILE A 57 14.61 -3.80 10.91
C ILE A 57 13.78 -5.04 10.55
N THR A 58 14.45 -6.15 10.25
CA THR A 58 13.81 -7.42 9.87
C THR A 58 14.06 -8.55 10.87
N SER A 59 14.86 -8.32 11.91
CA SER A 59 15.09 -9.31 12.96
C SER A 59 15.55 -8.72 14.28
N GLY A 60 15.29 -9.44 15.37
CA GLY A 60 15.79 -9.11 16.70
C GLY A 60 15.09 -9.92 17.80
N GLU A 61 15.43 -9.65 19.06
CA GLU A 61 14.84 -10.34 20.21
C GLU A 61 13.52 -9.70 20.64
N THR A 62 12.67 -10.48 21.30
CA THR A 62 11.42 -9.97 21.88
C THR A 62 11.66 -9.06 23.12
N PRO A 63 10.90 -7.96 23.30
CA PRO A 63 9.93 -7.41 22.35
C PRO A 63 10.61 -6.63 21.21
N LEU A 64 10.35 -7.03 19.97
CA LEU A 64 10.91 -6.37 18.79
C LEU A 64 9.97 -5.27 18.30
N LYS A 65 10.42 -4.02 18.37
CA LYS A 65 9.69 -2.86 17.82
C LYS A 65 10.15 -2.61 16.39
N VAL A 66 9.22 -2.62 15.44
CA VAL A 66 9.50 -2.43 14.01
C VAL A 66 8.63 -1.30 13.45
N ASN A 67 9.24 -0.41 12.68
CA ASN A 67 8.54 0.61 11.90
C ASN A 67 8.41 0.15 10.44
N PHE A 68 7.20 0.22 9.90
CA PHE A 68 6.89 -0.11 8.52
C PHE A 68 6.50 1.16 7.77
N THR A 69 7.13 1.37 6.62
CA THR A 69 6.91 2.53 5.76
C THR A 69 6.35 2.09 4.42
N SER A 70 5.23 2.68 4.00
CA SER A 70 4.68 2.46 2.67
C SER A 70 5.48 3.24 1.62
N ASN A 71 5.82 2.55 0.52
CA ASN A 71 6.36 3.14 -0.71
C ASN A 71 5.35 2.97 -1.86
N SER A 72 4.06 2.87 -1.53
CA SER A 72 3.00 2.61 -2.50
C SER A 72 2.76 3.81 -3.41
N THR A 73 2.38 3.57 -4.67
CA THR A 73 2.10 4.60 -5.68
C THR A 73 0.63 4.59 -6.12
N GLY A 74 0.21 5.60 -6.88
CA GLY A 74 -1.17 5.70 -7.41
C GLY A 74 -2.15 6.34 -6.43
N ASN A 75 -1.69 7.31 -5.64
CA ASN A 75 -2.50 8.09 -4.69
C ASN A 75 -3.45 7.26 -3.79
N PRO A 76 -2.95 6.26 -3.03
CA PRO A 76 -3.80 5.50 -2.14
C PRO A 76 -4.37 6.35 -1.00
N THR A 77 -5.66 6.18 -0.74
CA THR A 77 -6.44 6.87 0.30
C THR A 77 -6.66 6.01 1.54
N GLN A 78 -6.49 4.69 1.46
CA GLN A 78 -6.60 3.77 2.60
C GLN A 78 -5.46 2.75 2.61
N TYR A 79 -5.04 2.36 3.82
CA TYR A 79 -3.92 1.45 4.08
C TYR A 79 -4.30 0.45 5.17
N PHE A 80 -4.09 -0.84 4.90
CA PHE A 80 -4.34 -1.92 5.84
C PHE A 80 -3.09 -2.75 5.99
N TRP A 81 -2.63 -2.89 7.23
CA TRP A 81 -1.45 -3.67 7.55
C TRP A 81 -1.85 -4.94 8.27
N ILE A 82 -1.35 -6.07 7.79
CA ILE A 82 -1.63 -7.41 8.30
C ILE A 82 -0.30 -8.03 8.72
N PHE A 83 -0.26 -8.53 9.95
CA PHE A 83 0.91 -9.15 10.56
C PHE A 83 0.51 -10.58 10.96
N GLU A 84 0.99 -11.56 10.21
CA GLU A 84 0.55 -12.96 10.31
C GLU A 84 1.74 -13.83 10.74
N THR A 85 1.53 -14.74 11.69
CA THR A 85 2.49 -15.83 11.93
C THR A 85 2.32 -16.92 10.88
N GLN A 86 3.31 -17.82 10.74
CA GLN A 86 3.15 -19.03 9.93
C GLN A 86 2.01 -19.95 10.40
N GLU A 87 1.55 -19.80 11.64
CA GLU A 87 0.43 -20.56 12.23
C GLU A 87 -0.94 -19.91 11.97
N GLY A 88 -0.99 -18.78 11.26
CA GLY A 88 -2.25 -18.07 10.95
C GLY A 88 -2.83 -17.30 12.14
N LYS A 89 -1.99 -16.89 13.11
CA LYS A 89 -2.41 -15.97 14.17
C LYS A 89 -2.38 -14.56 13.62
N ASP A 90 -3.57 -14.03 13.33
CA ASP A 90 -3.71 -12.76 12.64
C ASP A 90 -3.83 -11.59 13.62
N TRP A 91 -3.06 -10.54 13.37
CA TRP A 91 -3.38 -9.22 13.88
C TRP A 91 -3.69 -8.27 12.73
N HIS A 92 -4.86 -7.64 12.82
CA HIS A 92 -5.36 -6.67 11.85
C HIS A 92 -5.37 -5.29 12.50
N SER A 93 -4.87 -4.27 11.81
CA SER A 93 -5.15 -2.91 12.24
C SER A 93 -5.28 -1.93 11.09
N PHE A 94 -6.34 -1.13 11.21
CA PHE A 94 -6.59 0.07 10.43
C PHE A 94 -5.57 1.13 10.86
N HIS A 95 -4.71 1.58 9.96
CA HIS A 95 -3.64 2.49 10.33
C HIS A 95 -3.42 3.60 9.31
N PRO A 96 -2.75 4.70 9.74
CA PRO A 96 -2.15 5.66 8.83
C PRO A 96 -1.20 4.98 7.82
N VAL A 97 -0.77 5.75 6.81
CA VAL A 97 0.14 5.33 5.71
C VAL A 97 1.29 4.41 6.15
N ASN A 98 1.84 4.64 7.36
CA ASN A 98 2.92 3.86 7.97
C ASN A 98 2.43 3.16 9.25
N ALA A 99 2.96 1.98 9.53
CA ALA A 99 2.62 1.22 10.73
C ALA A 99 3.80 1.13 11.72
N LYS A 100 3.47 1.02 13.01
CA LYS A 100 4.43 0.65 14.05
C LYS A 100 3.88 -0.58 14.76
N HIS A 101 4.69 -1.62 14.87
CA HIS A 101 4.28 -2.87 15.51
C HIS A 101 5.33 -3.34 16.52
N THR A 102 4.87 -3.97 17.61
CA THR A 102 5.75 -4.59 18.62
C THR A 102 5.45 -6.07 18.69
N PHE A 103 6.36 -6.89 18.16
CA PHE A 103 6.27 -8.34 18.24
C PHE A 103 6.73 -8.79 19.62
N LYS A 104 5.81 -9.40 20.39
CA LYS A 104 6.05 -9.81 21.79
C LYS A 104 6.37 -11.29 21.93
N GLU A 105 6.11 -12.08 20.90
CA GLU A 105 6.36 -13.52 20.87
C GLU A 105 7.47 -13.78 19.86
N PRO A 106 8.37 -14.74 20.11
CA PRO A 106 9.30 -15.20 19.10
C PRO A 106 8.53 -15.87 17.94
N GLY A 107 9.07 -15.77 16.73
CA GLY A 107 8.42 -16.34 15.55
C GLY A 107 8.86 -15.69 14.25
N VAL A 108 8.36 -16.25 13.15
CA VAL A 108 8.54 -15.72 11.79
C VAL A 108 7.22 -15.17 11.29
N TYR A 109 7.23 -13.91 10.87
CA TYR A 109 6.03 -13.16 10.52
C TYR A 109 6.02 -12.78 9.03
N THR A 110 4.89 -13.04 8.38
CA THR A 110 4.53 -12.54 7.05
C THR A 110 3.80 -11.21 7.19
N ILE A 111 4.21 -10.23 6.39
CA ILE A 111 3.62 -8.88 6.42
C ILE A 111 2.92 -8.61 5.11
N THR A 112 1.66 -8.19 5.17
CA THR A 112 0.88 -7.76 4.01
C THR A 112 0.43 -6.31 4.18
N LEU A 113 0.64 -5.49 3.15
CA LEU A 113 0.06 -4.16 3.01
C LEU A 113 -0.98 -4.18 1.91
N VAL A 114 -2.23 -3.83 2.22
CA VAL A 114 -3.28 -3.54 1.23
C VAL A 114 -3.46 -2.04 1.13
N VAL A 115 -3.51 -1.51 -0.09
CA VAL A 115 -3.75 -0.09 -0.37
C VAL A 115 -4.93 0.08 -1.32
N ILE A 116 -5.74 1.13 -1.09
CA ILE A 116 -6.99 1.38 -1.84
C ILE A 116 -7.02 2.84 -2.30
N ASN A 117 -7.53 3.10 -3.50
CA ASN A 117 -7.99 4.41 -3.98
C ASN A 117 -9.36 4.26 -4.69
N ASP A 118 -9.88 5.34 -5.26
CA ASP A 118 -11.18 5.32 -5.95
C ASP A 118 -11.22 4.43 -7.21
N ALA A 119 -10.05 4.16 -7.82
CA ALA A 119 -9.93 3.30 -9.00
C ALA A 119 -9.81 1.80 -8.65
N GLY A 120 -9.46 1.45 -7.41
CA GLY A 120 -9.39 0.07 -6.96
C GLY A 120 -8.41 -0.15 -5.80
N HIS A 121 -7.91 -1.37 -5.69
CA HIS A 121 -6.98 -1.77 -4.63
C HIS A 121 -5.84 -2.63 -5.16
N ASN A 122 -4.76 -2.71 -4.39
CA ASN A 122 -3.65 -3.61 -4.61
C ASN A 122 -3.05 -4.02 -3.27
N PHE A 123 -2.25 -5.09 -3.24
CA PHE A 123 -1.57 -5.54 -2.04
C PHE A 123 -0.14 -6.01 -2.33
N SER A 124 0.70 -5.91 -1.32
CA SER A 124 2.07 -6.41 -1.32
C SER A 124 2.25 -7.29 -0.11
N THR A 125 2.71 -8.53 -0.32
CA THR A 125 2.98 -9.49 0.74
C THR A 125 4.47 -9.82 0.73
N LYS A 126 5.10 -9.71 1.89
CA LYS A 126 6.48 -10.15 2.12
C LYS A 126 6.44 -11.34 3.09
N PRO A 127 6.56 -12.58 2.57
CA PRO A 127 6.56 -13.78 3.42
C PRO A 127 7.84 -13.83 4.26
N ASN A 128 7.72 -14.31 5.50
CA ASN A 128 8.85 -14.48 6.42
C ASN A 128 9.73 -13.22 6.57
N TYR A 129 9.10 -12.05 6.55
CA TYR A 129 9.81 -10.78 6.45
C TYR A 129 10.43 -10.33 7.77
N ILE A 130 9.80 -10.67 8.90
CA ILE A 130 10.32 -10.36 10.24
C ILE A 130 10.60 -11.67 11.00
N THR A 131 11.78 -11.79 11.59
CA THR A 131 12.17 -12.92 12.45
C THR A 131 12.45 -12.44 13.87
N VAL A 132 11.70 -12.97 14.85
CA VAL A 132 11.81 -12.57 16.26
C VAL A 132 12.35 -13.73 17.07
N TYR A 133 13.44 -13.50 17.79
CA TYR A 133 14.08 -14.48 18.68
C TYR A 133 13.57 -14.33 20.12
N SER A 134 13.67 -15.41 20.91
CA SER A 134 13.50 -15.34 22.36
C SER A 134 14.55 -14.41 22.95
N ASN A 135 14.16 -13.63 23.97
CA ASN A 135 15.12 -12.91 24.79
C ASN A 135 15.61 -13.88 25.86
N GLU A 136 16.81 -14.44 25.67
CA GLU A 136 17.42 -15.32 26.66
C GLU A 136 18.01 -14.48 27.78
N THR A 137 17.15 -14.01 28.69
CA THR A 137 17.60 -13.79 30.06
C THR A 137 17.70 -15.15 30.73
N ASP A 138 18.74 -15.90 30.38
CA ASP A 138 19.00 -17.17 31.03
C ASP A 138 19.47 -16.89 32.47
N ASN A 139 18.57 -17.15 33.42
CA ASN A 139 18.85 -17.19 34.84
C ASN A 139 19.22 -18.63 35.27
N ASP A 140 19.62 -19.51 34.35
CA ASP A 140 20.13 -20.85 34.65
C ASP A 140 21.60 -20.85 35.11
N ASN A 141 21.97 -19.86 35.93
CA ASN A 141 22.99 -20.05 36.97
C ASN A 141 22.34 -20.51 38.28
N LYS A 142 21.36 -21.43 38.18
CA LYS A 142 20.95 -22.23 39.32
C LYS A 142 22.08 -23.22 39.61
N ILE A 143 23.06 -22.76 40.38
CA ILE A 143 23.93 -23.61 41.17
C ILE A 143 23.01 -24.55 41.97
N ILE A 144 22.99 -25.82 41.60
CA ILE A 144 22.45 -26.89 42.43
C ILE A 144 23.66 -27.54 43.09
N PHE A 145 23.61 -27.56 44.42
CA PHE A 145 24.61 -27.90 45.43
C PHE A 145 25.60 -29.03 45.10
#